data_AF-A0A4R8XSL7-F1
#
_entry.id   AF-A0A4R8XSL7-F1
#
_cell.length_a   1.000
_cell.length_b   1.000
_cell.length_c   1.000
_cell.angle_alpha   90.00
_cell.angle_beta   90.00
_cell.angle_gamma   90.00
#
_symmetry.space_group_name_H-M   'P 1'
#
loop_
_entity.id
_entity.type
_entity.pdbx_description
1 polymer ?
#
loop_
_entity_poly.entity_id
_entity_poly.type
_entity_poly.pdbx_seq_one_letter_code
_entity_poly.pdbx_strand_id
1 'polypeptide(L)'
;MREIGDWPQLGNVHKDGGRYIGHEDGSVDAFNRAGTPTVNKLLQSSVTERVGGVRLDDELAVSFDGTHWWAATEAGSVGRLTWSLAIEIKKPWNDFAIVLPRRGTLTVRRLLLDRNGEVINCGGIVRPF
;
A
#
# COMPACT_ATOMS: atom_id res chain seq x y z
N MET A 1 15.86 -13.82 4.30
CA MET A 1 15.00 -12.85 3.59
C MET A 1 14.89 -13.36 2.16
N ARG A 2 13.67 -13.54 1.62
CA ARG A 2 13.49 -13.98 0.22
C ARG A 2 13.92 -12.87 -0.73
N GLU A 3 14.56 -13.21 -1.84
CA GLU A 3 14.90 -12.22 -2.86
C GLU A 3 13.65 -11.75 -3.60
N ILE A 4 13.71 -10.56 -4.23
CA ILE A 4 12.57 -9.97 -4.97
C ILE A 4 12.02 -10.96 -6.03
N GLY A 5 12.88 -11.78 -6.64
CA GLY A 5 12.50 -12.80 -7.62
C GLY A 5 11.77 -14.03 -7.07
N ASP A 6 11.80 -14.27 -5.77
CA ASP A 6 11.21 -15.45 -5.13
C ASP A 6 9.73 -15.25 -4.74
N TRP A 7 9.22 -14.03 -4.94
CA TRP A 7 7.84 -13.68 -4.60
C TRP A 7 6.90 -13.92 -5.77
N PRO A 8 5.69 -14.44 -5.52
CA PRO A 8 4.75 -14.69 -6.60
C PRO A 8 4.33 -13.37 -7.24
N GLN A 9 4.16 -13.42 -8.56
CA GLN A 9 3.58 -12.33 -9.32
C GLN A 9 2.09 -12.21 -9.00
N LEU A 10 1.63 -11.01 -8.71
CA LEU A 10 0.22 -10.72 -8.49
C LEU A 10 -0.39 -10.19 -9.79
N GLY A 11 -1.27 -10.98 -10.40
CA GLY A 11 -1.93 -10.62 -11.66
C GLY A 11 -1.00 -10.65 -12.87
N ASN A 12 -1.35 -9.88 -13.90
CA ASN A 12 -0.64 -9.84 -15.18
C ASN A 12 0.46 -8.78 -15.20
N VAL A 13 1.49 -9.02 -16.03
CA VAL A 13 2.46 -7.99 -16.42
C VAL A 13 1.74 -6.87 -17.19
N HIS A 14 2.01 -5.62 -16.83
CA HIS A 14 1.46 -4.44 -17.47
C HIS A 14 2.10 -4.21 -18.85
N LYS A 15 1.46 -3.38 -19.68
CA LYS A 15 1.95 -3.06 -21.05
C LYS A 15 3.35 -2.41 -21.07
N ASP A 16 3.73 -1.74 -20.00
CA ASP A 16 5.04 -1.10 -19.82
C ASP A 16 6.12 -2.07 -19.30
N GLY A 17 5.76 -3.34 -19.07
CA GLY A 17 6.62 -4.36 -18.48
C GLY A 17 6.63 -4.37 -16.95
N GLY A 18 5.92 -3.44 -16.30
CA GLY A 18 5.79 -3.42 -14.85
C GLY A 18 4.94 -4.59 -14.33
N ARG A 19 5.18 -5.02 -13.10
CA ARG A 19 4.45 -6.14 -12.49
C ARG A 19 4.35 -5.99 -10.99
N TYR A 20 3.26 -6.49 -10.41
CA TYR A 20 3.18 -6.62 -8.96
C TYR A 20 3.77 -7.95 -8.49
N ILE A 21 4.46 -7.92 -7.36
CA ILE A 21 4.86 -9.11 -6.59
C ILE A 21 4.39 -8.94 -5.15
N GLY A 22 4.22 -10.04 -4.42
CA GLY A 22 3.96 -9.98 -2.99
C GLY A 22 3.11 -11.11 -2.45
N HIS A 23 2.29 -10.80 -1.47
CA HIS A 23 1.38 -11.75 -0.86
C HIS A 23 0.01 -11.72 -1.55
N GLU A 24 -0.53 -12.91 -1.81
CA GLU A 24 -1.97 -13.09 -2.02
C GLU A 24 -2.67 -12.91 -0.67
N ASP A 25 -2.93 -11.66 -0.31
CA ASP A 25 -3.68 -11.36 0.90
C ASP A 25 -5.17 -11.67 0.68
N GLY A 26 -5.88 -12.00 1.77
CA GLY A 26 -7.31 -12.32 1.74
C GLY A 26 -8.21 -11.14 1.34
N SER A 27 -9.53 -11.32 1.49
CA SER A 27 -10.53 -10.34 1.06
C SER A 27 -10.30 -8.94 1.64
N VAL A 28 -10.22 -7.93 0.76
CA VAL A 28 -10.18 -6.49 1.12
C VAL A 28 -11.33 -6.13 2.07
N ASP A 29 -12.51 -6.72 1.87
CA ASP A 29 -13.67 -6.48 2.72
C ASP A 29 -13.47 -7.02 4.15
N ALA A 30 -12.79 -8.16 4.29
CA ALA A 30 -12.48 -8.73 5.60
C ALA A 30 -11.50 -7.83 6.37
N PHE A 31 -10.46 -7.34 5.70
CA PHE A 31 -9.50 -6.41 6.30
C PHE A 31 -10.17 -5.07 6.69
N ASN A 32 -11.03 -4.55 5.83
CA ASN A 32 -11.79 -3.34 6.12
C ASN A 32 -12.72 -3.52 7.33
N ARG A 33 -13.42 -4.64 7.45
CA ARG A 33 -14.26 -4.97 8.62
C ARG A 33 -13.44 -5.14 9.91
N ALA A 34 -12.19 -5.58 9.79
CA ALA A 34 -11.26 -5.70 10.91
C ALA A 34 -10.60 -4.37 11.30
N GLY A 35 -10.89 -3.26 10.61
CA GLY A 35 -10.27 -1.96 10.89
C GLY A 35 -8.81 -1.85 10.41
N THR A 36 -8.37 -2.73 9.50
CA THR A 36 -7.03 -2.73 8.94
C THR A 36 -7.06 -2.42 7.44
N PRO A 37 -7.27 -1.16 7.03
CA PRO A 37 -7.55 -0.84 5.63
C PRO A 37 -6.36 -1.19 4.73
N THR A 38 -6.67 -1.65 3.51
CA THR A 38 -5.66 -2.02 2.52
C THR A 38 -5.31 -0.86 1.59
N VAL A 39 -4.03 -0.73 1.26
CA VAL A 39 -3.50 0.22 0.28
C VAL A 39 -2.98 -0.57 -0.91
N ASN A 40 -3.59 -0.42 -2.10
CA ASN A 40 -3.12 -1.16 -3.27
C ASN A 40 -1.76 -0.66 -3.75
N LYS A 41 -1.62 0.66 -3.88
CA LYS A 41 -0.35 1.34 -4.12
C LYS A 41 -0.38 2.77 -3.58
N LEU A 42 0.79 3.38 -3.41
CA LEU A 42 0.89 4.81 -3.14
C LEU A 42 0.50 5.63 -4.38
N LEU A 43 0.09 6.88 -4.16
CA LEU A 43 -0.21 7.83 -5.23
C LEU A 43 1.04 8.05 -6.08
N GLN A 44 0.97 7.69 -7.36
CA GLN A 44 2.14 7.62 -8.25
C GLN A 44 2.97 8.91 -8.27
N SER A 45 2.33 10.08 -8.35
CA SER A 45 3.01 11.37 -8.41
C SER A 45 3.67 11.82 -7.09
N SER A 46 3.41 11.11 -6.00
CA SER A 46 3.96 11.42 -4.67
C SER A 46 5.07 10.47 -4.22
N VAL A 47 5.31 9.40 -5.01
CA VAL A 47 6.31 8.39 -4.66
C VAL A 47 7.70 9.00 -4.78
N THR A 48 8.51 8.83 -3.74
CA THR A 48 9.88 9.34 -3.70
C THR A 48 10.88 8.24 -4.05
N GLU A 49 12.13 8.62 -4.33
CA GLU A 49 13.25 7.69 -4.58
C GLU A 49 13.46 6.65 -3.48
N ARG A 50 13.00 6.92 -2.25
CA ARG A 50 13.10 6.01 -1.11
C ARG A 50 12.36 4.69 -1.32
N VAL A 51 11.38 4.67 -2.22
CA VAL A 51 10.62 3.45 -2.53
C VAL A 51 11.53 2.33 -3.05
N GLY A 52 12.65 2.65 -3.69
CA GLY A 52 13.62 1.65 -4.16
C GLY A 52 14.24 0.82 -3.04
N GLY A 53 14.28 1.36 -1.82
CA GLY A 53 14.76 0.66 -0.62
C GLY A 53 13.71 -0.23 0.05
N VAL A 54 12.43 -0.10 -0.31
CA VAL A 54 11.33 -0.82 0.34
C VAL A 54 11.33 -2.29 -0.06
N ARG A 55 11.06 -3.16 0.91
CA ARG A 55 10.92 -4.61 0.75
C ARG A 55 9.56 -5.08 1.22
N LEU A 56 9.21 -6.31 0.84
CA LEU A 56 8.03 -6.98 1.38
C LEU A 56 8.24 -7.23 2.88
N ASP A 57 7.15 -7.13 3.63
CA ASP A 57 7.05 -7.18 5.08
C ASP A 57 7.70 -6.01 5.83
N ASP A 58 8.29 -5.02 5.15
CA ASP A 58 8.72 -3.78 5.78
C ASP A 58 7.53 -3.06 6.45
N GLU A 59 7.83 -2.34 7.52
CA GLU A 59 6.88 -1.51 8.24
C GLU A 59 7.14 -0.04 7.97
N LEU A 60 6.15 0.62 7.36
CA LEU A 60 6.19 2.07 7.09
C LEU A 60 5.26 2.79 8.06
N ALA A 61 5.74 3.86 8.68
CA ALA A 61 4.93 4.73 9.52
C ALA A 61 3.85 5.40 8.67
N VAL A 62 2.60 5.33 9.14
CA VAL A 62 1.45 6.01 8.53
C VAL A 62 1.06 7.20 9.40
N SER A 63 0.90 8.37 8.78
CA SER A 63 0.42 9.57 9.46
C SER A 63 -0.47 10.44 8.59
N PHE A 64 -1.50 11.03 9.19
CA PHE A 64 -2.35 12.04 8.57
C PHE A 64 -1.85 13.45 8.88
N ASP A 65 -1.58 14.26 7.84
CA ASP A 65 -1.07 15.63 7.96
C ASP A 65 -2.18 16.70 8.12
N GLY A 66 -3.44 16.28 8.18
CA GLY A 66 -4.61 17.17 8.14
C GLY A 66 -5.36 17.15 6.81
N THR A 67 -4.69 16.70 5.73
CA THR A 67 -5.27 16.60 4.37
C THR A 67 -5.05 15.22 3.75
N HIS A 68 -3.88 14.62 3.96
CA HIS A 68 -3.45 13.40 3.32
C HIS A 68 -2.79 12.43 4.30
N TRP A 69 -2.83 11.15 3.93
CA TRP A 69 -2.11 10.09 4.64
C TRP A 69 -0.80 9.80 3.92
N TRP A 70 0.27 9.70 4.69
CA TRP A 70 1.62 9.48 4.19
C TRP A 70 2.22 8.22 4.79
N ALA A 71 2.95 7.47 3.97
CA ALA A 71 3.81 6.39 4.39
C ALA A 71 5.24 6.91 4.47
N ALA A 72 5.95 6.61 5.55
CA ALA A 72 7.31 7.06 5.77
C ALA A 72 8.18 5.94 6.36
N THR A 73 9.47 6.00 6.01
CA THR A 73 10.55 5.31 6.73
C THR A 73 11.15 6.28 7.76
N GLU A 74 12.08 5.80 8.59
CA GLU A 74 12.89 6.70 9.44
C GLU A 74 13.64 7.77 8.65
N ALA A 75 14.03 7.45 7.40
CA ALA A 75 14.71 8.38 6.50
C ALA A 75 13.78 9.40 5.83
N GLY A 76 12.47 9.29 6.02
CA GLY A 76 11.46 10.23 5.51
C GLY A 76 10.37 9.60 4.65
N SER A 77 9.58 10.47 4.01
CA SER A 77 8.38 10.08 3.25
C SER A 77 8.69 9.20 2.04
N VAL A 78 7.97 8.10 1.92
CA VAL A 78 7.99 7.20 0.75
C VAL A 78 6.92 7.63 -0.25
N GLY A 79 5.75 8.06 0.23
CA GLY A 79 4.69 8.60 -0.62
C GLY A 79 3.33 8.63 0.07
N ARG A 80 2.34 9.19 -0.63
CA ARG A 80 0.97 9.35 -0.13
C ARG A 80 0.17 8.07 -0.35
N LEU A 81 -0.59 7.65 0.66
CA LEU A 81 -1.51 6.53 0.56
C LEU A 81 -2.70 6.91 -0.35
N THR A 82 -3.13 5.96 -1.17
CA THR A 82 -4.45 6.00 -1.80
C THR A 82 -5.30 4.87 -1.24
N TRP A 83 -6.41 5.23 -0.60
CA TRP A 83 -7.37 4.27 -0.09
C TRP A 83 -8.18 3.72 -1.26
N SER A 84 -8.46 2.41 -1.27
CA SER A 84 -9.30 1.82 -2.31
C SER A 84 -10.65 2.54 -2.37
N LEU A 85 -11.24 2.68 -3.56
CA LEU A 85 -12.56 3.31 -3.80
C LEU A 85 -13.69 2.77 -2.90
N ALA A 86 -13.57 1.55 -2.35
CA ALA A 86 -14.50 1.00 -1.38
C ALA A 86 -14.48 1.72 0.00
N ILE A 87 -13.45 2.52 0.27
CA ILE A 87 -13.23 3.29 1.50
C ILE A 87 -13.69 4.75 1.33
N GLU A 88 -14.23 5.11 0.16
CA GLU A 88 -14.70 6.46 -0.12
C GLU A 88 -15.99 6.76 0.68
N ILE A 89 -15.78 7.34 1.86
CA ILE A 89 -16.61 8.28 2.63
C ILE A 89 -18.06 8.43 2.11
N LYS A 90 -19.02 7.89 2.88
CA LYS A 90 -20.48 8.07 2.79
C LYS A 90 -21.04 8.12 1.35
N LYS A 91 -21.33 6.94 0.79
CA LYS A 91 -22.47 6.81 -0.13
C LYS A 91 -23.72 6.45 0.68
N PRO A 92 -24.90 7.05 0.42
CA PRO A 92 -26.12 6.82 1.22
C PRO A 92 -26.68 5.39 1.17
N TRP A 93 -26.09 4.52 0.35
CA TRP A 93 -26.42 3.08 0.23
C TRP A 93 -25.34 2.14 0.79
N ASN A 94 -24.26 2.66 1.37
CA ASN A 94 -23.22 1.84 2.03
C ASN A 94 -23.29 2.03 3.55
N ASP A 95 -23.78 1.03 4.27
CA ASP A 95 -23.82 1.00 5.75
C ASP A 95 -22.43 0.84 6.42
N PHE A 96 -21.37 0.70 5.63
CA PHE A 96 -20.01 0.54 6.14
C PHE A 96 -19.18 1.80 5.91
N ALA A 97 -19.20 2.71 6.88
CA ALA A 97 -18.22 3.79 6.95
C ALA A 97 -16.93 3.25 7.58
N ILE A 98 -15.85 3.18 6.79
CA ILE A 98 -14.53 2.81 7.30
C ILE A 98 -13.90 4.06 7.91
N VAL A 99 -13.58 4.02 9.19
CA VAL A 99 -12.82 5.09 9.85
C VAL A 99 -11.35 4.87 9.52
N LEU A 100 -10.82 5.74 8.67
CA LEU A 100 -9.40 5.72 8.32
C LEU A 100 -8.55 6.16 9.51
N PRO A 101 -7.49 5.41 9.85
CA PRO A 101 -6.67 5.73 11.01
C PRO A 101 -5.85 7.00 10.75
N ARG A 102 -5.72 7.86 11.76
CA ARG A 102 -4.84 9.05 11.68
C ARG A 102 -3.36 8.68 11.78
N ARG A 103 -3.06 7.57 12.44
CA ARG A 103 -1.72 7.01 12.61
C ARG A 103 -1.77 5.49 12.54
N GLY A 104 -0.68 4.88 12.13
CA GLY A 104 -0.60 3.43 12.05
C GLY A 104 0.70 2.96 11.44
N THR A 105 0.75 1.67 11.15
CA THR A 105 1.85 1.04 10.43
C THR A 105 1.30 0.40 9.17
N LEU A 106 1.88 0.72 8.01
CA LEU A 106 1.68 0.00 6.77
C LEU A 106 2.69 -1.15 6.72
N THR A 107 2.22 -2.38 6.92
CA THR A 107 3.01 -3.56 6.58
C THR A 107 2.96 -3.72 5.06
N VAL A 108 4.12 -3.69 4.40
CA VAL A 108 4.23 -3.79 2.95
C VAL A 108 3.95 -5.22 2.52
N ARG A 109 2.92 -5.42 1.70
CA ARG A 109 2.50 -6.76 1.24
C ARG A 109 2.59 -6.93 -0.26
N ARG A 110 2.79 -5.83 -0.99
CA ARG A 110 2.96 -5.84 -2.44
C ARG A 110 3.92 -4.75 -2.88
N LEU A 111 4.73 -5.07 -3.88
CA LEU A 111 5.62 -4.16 -4.57
C LEU A 111 5.22 -4.09 -6.03
N LEU A 112 5.26 -2.89 -6.62
CA LEU A 112 5.22 -2.70 -8.06
C LEU A 112 6.65 -2.57 -8.54
N LEU A 113 7.04 -3.47 -9.44
CA LEU A 113 8.32 -3.43 -10.12
C LEU A 113 8.18 -2.80 -11.49
N ASP A 114 9.21 -2.11 -11.97
CA ASP A 114 9.33 -1.73 -13.37
C ASP A 114 9.77 -2.93 -14.25
N ARG A 115 9.97 -2.68 -15.55
CA ARG A 115 10.44 -3.70 -16.50
C ARG A 115 11.83 -4.27 -16.19
N ASN A 116 12.67 -3.54 -15.46
CA ASN A 116 14.02 -3.93 -15.08
C ASN A 116 14.03 -4.67 -13.73
N GLY A 117 12.91 -4.71 -13.02
CA GLY A 117 12.79 -5.32 -11.69
C GLY A 117 13.01 -4.36 -10.53
N GLU A 118 13.13 -3.05 -10.79
CA GLU A 118 13.30 -2.04 -9.76
C GLU A 118 11.98 -1.73 -9.07
N VAL A 119 12.02 -1.54 -7.76
CA VAL A 119 10.83 -1.18 -6.98
C VAL A 119 10.45 0.27 -7.25
N ILE A 120 9.26 0.50 -7.80
CA ILE A 120 8.76 1.84 -8.18
C ILE A 120 7.50 2.25 -7.42
N ASN A 121 6.87 1.33 -6.69
CA ASN A 121 5.73 1.62 -5.81
C ASN A 121 5.54 0.46 -4.82
N CYS A 122 4.77 0.68 -3.75
CA CYS A 122 4.43 -0.33 -2.77
C CYS A 122 3.00 -0.17 -2.25
N GLY A 123 2.46 -1.24 -1.68
CA GLY A 123 1.18 -1.25 -1.00
C GLY A 123 1.15 -2.33 0.07
N GLY A 124 0.04 -2.41 0.80
CA GLY A 124 -0.08 -3.37 1.88
C GLY A 124 -1.30 -3.16 2.76
N ILE A 125 -1.13 -3.45 4.05
CA ILE A 125 -2.19 -3.42 5.06
C ILE A 125 -1.80 -2.41 6.14
N VAL A 126 -2.70 -1.49 6.46
CA VAL A 126 -2.48 -0.52 7.54
C VAL A 126 -3.08 -1.04 8.84
N ARG A 127 -2.28 -1.07 9.90
CA ARG A 127 -2.70 -1.36 11.28
C ARG A 127 -2.73 -0.05 12.09
N PRO A 128 -3.90 0.36 12.62
CA PRO A 128 -4.00 1.54 13.48
C PRO A 128 -3.28 1.38 14.83
N PHE A 129 -2.83 2.50 15.40
CA PHE A 129 -2.47 2.64 16.82
C PHE A 129 -2.67 4.08 17.31
#